data_AF-A0A7S1UNZ5-F1
#
_entry.id   AF-A0A7S1UNZ5-F1
#
_cell.length_a   1.000
_cell.length_b   1.000
_cell.length_c   1.000
_cell.angle_alpha   90.00
_cell.angle_beta   90.00
_cell.angle_gamma   90.00
#
_symmetry.space_group_name_H-M   'P 1'
#
loop_
_entity.id
_entity.type
_entity.pdbx_description
1 polymer ?
#
loop_
_entity_poly.entity_id
_entity_poly.type
_entity_poly.pdbx_seq_one_letter_code
_entity_poly.pdbx_strand_id
1 'polypeptide(L)'
;TACTIVDYLFNKVQGSSVDESMRFFSDSIEYRDFNYETMLKGTAEVRKFIEDFSLPGITFIAQKIDDGELSCCFTWEIQIMDAPTTVLGISFYEMDPEERRIVYVRDCPESAIKPPPLAKFARDFRPGLGVFEGVPIGSRPGGK
;
A
#
# COMPACT_ATOMS: atom_id res chain seq x y z
N THR A 1 5.44 16.39 6.30
CA THR A 1 4.15 15.76 6.66
C THR A 1 4.29 14.27 6.58
N ALA A 2 3.26 13.49 6.93
CA ALA A 2 3.24 12.04 6.67
C ALA A 2 3.53 11.74 5.19
N CYS A 3 2.91 12.47 4.26
CA CYS A 3 3.17 12.31 2.82
C CYS A 3 4.61 12.66 2.42
N THR A 4 5.22 13.70 3.02
CA THR A 4 6.65 14.00 2.79
C THR A 4 7.56 12.87 3.26
N ILE A 5 7.24 12.24 4.39
CA ILE A 5 8.00 11.08 4.90
C ILE A 5 7.86 9.92 3.91
N VAL A 6 6.64 9.61 3.46
CA VAL A 6 6.39 8.56 2.47
C VAL A 6 7.15 8.82 1.17
N ASP A 7 7.05 10.02 0.60
CA ASP A 7 7.80 10.37 -0.62
C ASP A 7 9.31 10.20 -0.42
N TYR A 8 9.85 10.62 0.72
CA TYR A 8 11.25 10.44 1.04
C TYR A 8 11.63 8.95 1.12
N LEU A 9 10.88 8.15 1.89
CA LEU A 9 11.14 6.72 2.08
C LEU A 9 11.18 5.95 0.76
N PHE A 10 10.18 6.16 -0.11
CA PHE A 10 10.03 5.37 -1.33
C PHE A 10 10.80 5.95 -2.53
N ASN A 11 10.92 7.27 -2.66
CA ASN A 11 11.52 7.90 -3.84
C ASN A 11 12.94 8.44 -3.63
N LYS A 12 13.45 8.51 -2.39
CA LYS A 12 14.78 9.09 -2.11
C LYS A 12 15.74 8.12 -1.42
N VAL A 13 15.27 7.32 -0.46
CA VAL A 13 16.13 6.48 0.38
C VAL A 13 15.85 4.98 0.27
N GLN A 14 15.01 4.58 -0.67
CA GLN A 14 14.77 3.16 -0.95
C GLN A 14 16.06 2.44 -1.33
N GLY A 15 16.30 1.27 -0.73
CA GLY A 15 17.53 0.50 -0.94
C GLY A 15 18.77 1.09 -0.27
N SER A 16 18.63 2.18 0.50
CA SER A 16 19.69 2.69 1.37
C SER A 16 19.70 1.96 2.72
N SER A 17 20.40 2.51 3.72
CA SER A 17 20.46 1.93 5.06
C SER A 17 19.07 1.86 5.70
N VAL A 18 18.73 0.72 6.29
CA VAL A 18 17.52 0.55 7.10
C VAL A 18 17.48 1.57 8.25
N ASP A 19 18.62 1.95 8.79
CA ASP A 19 18.69 2.97 9.85
C ASP A 19 18.12 4.32 9.41
N GLU A 20 18.30 4.70 8.14
CA GLU A 20 17.77 5.96 7.63
C GLU A 20 16.24 5.96 7.61
N SER A 21 15.64 4.85 7.17
CA SER A 21 14.18 4.67 7.21
C SER A 21 13.64 4.59 8.64
N MET A 22 14.34 3.86 9.52
CA MET A 22 13.87 3.59 10.89
C MET A 22 13.76 4.85 11.76
N ARG A 23 14.46 5.94 11.42
CA ARG A 23 14.37 7.23 12.13
C ARG A 23 12.98 7.88 12.06
N PHE A 24 12.17 7.51 11.08
CA PHE A 24 10.83 8.06 10.90
C PHE A 24 9.73 7.30 11.65
N PHE A 25 10.04 6.12 12.21
CA PHE A 25 9.05 5.31 12.92
C PHE A 25 9.12 5.56 14.44
N SER A 26 7.96 5.64 15.07
CA SER A 26 7.85 5.76 16.53
C SER A 26 8.23 4.43 17.19
N ASP A 27 8.72 4.51 18.42
CA ASP A 27 9.07 3.33 19.23
C ASP A 27 7.84 2.45 19.51
N SER A 28 6.63 3.03 19.45
CA SER A 28 5.33 2.37 19.61
C SER A 28 4.68 1.93 18.29
N ILE A 29 5.41 1.96 17.15
CA ILE A 29 4.87 1.63 15.82
C ILE A 29 4.08 0.32 15.81
N GLU A 30 2.88 0.36 15.22
CA GLU A 30 2.10 -0.82 14.87
C GLU A 30 2.03 -0.97 13.35
N TYR A 31 2.52 -2.10 12.82
CA TYR A 31 2.57 -2.35 11.38
C TYR A 31 1.69 -3.54 11.01
N ARG A 32 0.71 -3.31 10.13
CA ARG A 32 -0.20 -4.33 9.63
C ARG A 32 -0.03 -4.54 8.13
N ASP A 33 0.59 -5.65 7.76
CA ASP A 33 0.61 -6.13 6.37
C ASP A 33 -0.43 -7.25 6.22
N PHE A 34 -1.31 -7.16 5.21
CA PHE A 34 -2.35 -8.15 4.93
C PHE A 34 -1.84 -9.47 4.36
N ASN A 35 -0.57 -9.56 3.99
CA ASN A 35 0.10 -10.84 3.70
C ASN A 35 0.31 -11.69 4.96
N TYR A 36 0.27 -11.09 6.15
CA TYR A 36 0.57 -11.76 7.42
C TYR A 36 -0.61 -11.72 8.40
N GLU A 37 -0.75 -12.78 9.19
CA GLU A 37 -1.82 -12.87 10.18
C GLU A 37 -1.53 -11.98 11.40
N THR A 38 -0.26 -11.87 11.79
CA THR A 38 0.18 -11.17 12.98
C THR A 38 0.59 -9.74 12.64
N MET A 39 0.19 -8.80 13.50
CA MET A 39 0.64 -7.41 13.43
C MET A 39 2.02 -7.27 14.07
N LEU A 40 2.93 -6.55 13.42
CA LEU A 40 4.25 -6.25 13.99
C LEU A 40 4.12 -5.09 14.97
N LYS A 41 4.86 -5.16 16.08
CA LYS A 41 4.83 -4.16 17.16
C LYS A 41 6.23 -3.70 17.53
N GLY A 42 6.40 -2.39 17.55
CA GLY A 42 7.64 -1.72 17.90
C GLY A 42 8.71 -1.79 16.81
N THR A 43 9.74 -0.96 16.98
CA THR A 43 10.77 -0.74 15.97
C THR A 43 11.63 -1.97 15.70
N ALA A 44 11.77 -2.89 16.66
CA ALA A 44 12.56 -4.11 16.48
C ALA A 44 11.93 -5.07 15.47
N GLU A 45 10.62 -5.31 15.56
CA GLU A 45 9.91 -6.20 14.63
C GLU A 45 9.79 -5.57 13.25
N VAL A 46 9.50 -4.27 13.18
CA VAL A 46 9.41 -3.52 11.92
C VAL A 46 10.77 -3.44 11.22
N ARG A 47 11.86 -3.20 11.96
CA ARG A 47 13.23 -3.22 11.40
C ARG A 47 13.52 -4.57 10.77
N LYS A 48 13.31 -5.65 11.53
CA LYS A 48 13.58 -7.00 11.04
C LYS A 48 12.77 -7.29 9.77
N PHE A 49 11.51 -6.88 9.73
CA PHE A 49 10.68 -7.00 8.54
C PHE A 49 11.29 -6.26 7.35
N ILE A 50 11.65 -4.98 7.50
CA ILE A 50 12.28 -4.20 6.41
C ILE A 50 13.59 -4.84 5.94
N GLU A 51 14.42 -5.35 6.86
CA GLU A 51 15.66 -6.06 6.56
C GLU A 51 15.40 -7.34 5.75
N ASP A 52 14.43 -8.16 6.17
CA ASP A 52 14.04 -9.41 5.50
C ASP A 52 13.47 -9.15 4.09
N PHE A 53 12.83 -8.00 3.86
CA PHE A 53 12.27 -7.58 2.57
C PHE A 53 13.22 -6.76 1.69
N SER A 54 14.42 -6.43 2.18
CA SER A 54 15.47 -5.76 1.40
C SER A 54 16.21 -6.77 0.51
N LEU A 55 15.51 -7.29 -0.50
CA LEU A 55 16.03 -8.29 -1.42
C LEU A 55 16.56 -7.62 -2.70
N PRO A 56 17.73 -8.05 -3.22
CA PRO A 56 18.22 -7.60 -4.53
C PRO A 56 17.20 -7.87 -5.63
N GLY A 57 16.97 -6.87 -6.49
CA GLY A 57 16.07 -6.99 -7.64
C GLY A 57 14.60 -6.76 -7.34
N ILE A 58 14.23 -6.30 -6.13
CA ILE A 58 12.88 -5.82 -5.81
C ILE A 58 12.91 -4.30 -5.74
N THR A 59 11.96 -3.63 -6.37
CA THR A 59 11.80 -2.17 -6.31
C THR A 59 10.33 -1.84 -6.08
N PHE A 60 10.06 -1.10 -5.00
CA PHE A 60 8.77 -0.48 -4.73
C PHE A 60 8.68 0.83 -5.50
N ILE A 61 7.72 0.93 -6.40
CA ILE A 61 7.50 2.13 -7.20
C ILE A 61 6.24 2.81 -6.64
N ALA A 62 6.43 3.90 -5.91
CA ALA A 62 5.32 4.74 -5.47
C ALA A 62 4.62 5.34 -6.69
N GLN A 63 3.29 5.25 -6.71
CA GLN A 63 2.46 5.75 -7.79
C GLN A 63 1.83 7.08 -7.36
N LYS A 64 0.59 7.05 -6.86
CA LYS A 64 -0.09 8.25 -6.39
C LYS A 64 0.05 8.34 -4.87
N ILE A 65 0.65 9.42 -4.40
CA ILE A 65 0.69 9.81 -2.99
C ILE A 65 -0.36 10.92 -2.79
N ASP A 66 -1.14 10.85 -1.73
CA ASP A 66 -2.06 11.92 -1.35
C ASP A 66 -1.32 13.12 -0.73
N ASP A 67 -2.09 14.11 -0.24
CA ASP A 67 -1.58 15.40 0.24
C ASP A 67 -1.85 15.64 1.74
N GLY A 68 -2.08 14.56 2.50
CA GLY A 68 -2.36 14.61 3.93
C GLY A 68 -1.19 15.08 4.80
N GLU A 69 -1.52 15.65 5.97
CA GLU A 69 -0.52 16.15 6.91
C GLU A 69 -0.09 15.13 7.96
N LEU A 70 -1.06 14.56 8.68
CA LEU A 70 -0.88 13.57 9.75
C LEU A 70 -1.10 12.13 9.30
N SER A 71 -1.64 11.95 8.10
CA SER A 71 -1.80 10.65 7.48
C SER A 71 -1.43 10.74 6.01
N CYS A 72 -1.03 9.61 5.45
CA CYS A 72 -0.75 9.45 4.04
C CYS A 72 -1.33 8.15 3.53
N CYS A 73 -2.08 8.24 2.44
CA CYS A 73 -2.52 7.12 1.64
C CYS A 73 -1.82 7.18 0.28
N PHE A 74 -1.23 6.07 -0.14
CA PHE A 74 -0.57 6.01 -1.43
C PHE A 74 -0.69 4.65 -2.08
N THR A 75 -0.71 4.64 -3.40
CA THR A 75 -0.67 3.41 -4.20
C THR A 75 0.75 3.13 -4.65
N TRP A 76 1.05 1.86 -4.87
CA TRP A 76 2.37 1.40 -5.27
C TRP A 76 2.27 0.17 -6.16
N GLU A 77 3.36 -0.09 -6.89
CA GLU A 77 3.61 -1.38 -7.52
C GLU A 77 4.99 -1.90 -7.12
N ILE A 78 5.13 -3.21 -7.05
CA ILE A 78 6.42 -3.86 -6.82
C ILE A 78 6.89 -4.43 -8.15
N GLN A 79 8.01 -3.89 -8.64
CA GLN A 79 8.75 -4.45 -9.75
C GLN A 79 9.75 -5.48 -9.21
N ILE A 80 9.69 -6.70 -9.74
CA ILE A 80 10.57 -7.80 -9.37
C ILE A 80 11.41 -8.14 -10.60
N MET A 81 12.66 -7.65 -10.64
CA MET A 81 13.59 -7.82 -11.76
C MET A 81 12.89 -7.50 -13.10
N ASP A 82 13.05 -8.37 -14.09
CA ASP A 82 12.41 -8.28 -15.41
C ASP A 82 11.07 -9.04 -15.48
N ALA A 83 10.42 -9.33 -14.34
CA ALA A 83 9.17 -10.08 -14.33
C ALA A 83 8.06 -9.29 -15.06
N PRO A 84 7.25 -9.95 -15.92
CA PRO A 84 6.20 -9.30 -16.69
C PRO A 84 5.00 -8.88 -15.84
N THR A 85 4.93 -9.34 -14.59
CA THR A 85 3.82 -9.10 -13.67
C THR A 85 4.34 -8.38 -12.43
N THR A 86 3.71 -7.26 -12.07
CA THR A 86 3.96 -6.52 -10.83
C THR A 86 2.92 -6.85 -9.77
N VAL A 87 3.26 -6.62 -8.50
CA VAL A 87 2.28 -6.65 -7.41
C VAL A 87 1.80 -5.23 -7.18
N LEU A 88 0.51 -4.98 -7.30
CA LEU A 88 -0.08 -3.68 -6.98
C LEU A 88 -0.49 -3.65 -5.51
N GLY A 89 -0.58 -2.46 -4.93
CA GLY A 89 -1.10 -2.31 -3.58
C GLY A 89 -1.40 -0.87 -3.20
N ILE A 90 -1.93 -0.74 -1.99
CA ILE A 90 -2.21 0.55 -1.34
C ILE A 90 -1.74 0.47 0.10
N SER A 91 -1.19 1.57 0.58
CA SER A 91 -0.71 1.70 1.94
C SER A 91 -1.30 2.93 2.61
N PHE A 92 -1.50 2.82 3.93
CA PHE A 92 -1.91 3.90 4.80
C PHE A 92 -0.89 4.06 5.93
N TYR A 93 -0.39 5.28 6.10
CA TYR A 93 0.61 5.64 7.10
C TYR A 93 -0.01 6.72 8.00
N GLU A 94 0.05 6.53 9.31
CA GLU A 94 -0.40 7.50 10.30
C GLU A 94 0.80 8.02 11.10
N MET A 95 0.82 9.32 11.34
CA MET A 95 1.87 10.01 12.05
C MET A 95 1.34 10.62 13.35
N ASP A 96 2.10 10.47 14.43
CA ASP A 96 1.81 11.13 15.68
C ASP A 96 1.89 12.66 15.54
N PRO A 97 0.89 13.42 16.02
CA PRO A 97 0.88 14.86 15.88
C PRO A 97 1.99 15.57 16.68
N GLU A 98 2.45 14.99 17.79
CA GLU A 98 3.45 15.56 18.69
C GLU A 98 4.87 15.10 18.33
N GLU A 99 5.10 13.79 18.24
CA GLU A 99 6.42 13.22 17.93
C GLU A 99 6.81 13.40 16.47
N ARG A 100 5.83 13.59 15.57
CA ARG A 100 6.05 13.71 14.12
C ARG A 100 6.74 12.48 13.51
N ARG A 101 6.47 11.30 14.09
CA ARG A 101 6.92 9.98 13.64
C ARG A 101 5.73 9.11 13.27
N ILE A 102 5.94 8.16 12.36
CA ILE A 102 4.93 7.19 11.94
C ILE A 102 4.63 6.24 13.11
N VAL A 103 3.36 6.16 13.50
CA VAL A 103 2.87 5.32 14.61
C VAL A 103 2.03 4.14 14.13
N TYR A 104 1.48 4.22 12.92
CA TYR A 104 0.70 3.14 12.34
C TYR A 104 0.96 2.99 10.85
N VAL A 105 1.10 1.75 10.39
CA VAL A 105 1.14 1.39 8.97
C VAL A 105 0.13 0.30 8.68
N ARG A 106 -0.57 0.44 7.55
CA ARG A 106 -1.37 -0.62 6.97
C ARG A 106 -1.04 -0.80 5.50
N ASP A 107 -0.55 -1.97 5.15
CA ASP A 107 -0.28 -2.38 3.78
C ASP A 107 -1.33 -3.38 3.29
N CYS A 108 -1.90 -3.06 2.13
CA CYS A 108 -2.92 -3.86 1.46
C CYS A 108 -2.45 -4.20 0.04
N PRO A 109 -1.57 -5.21 -0.11
CA PRO A 109 -1.25 -5.78 -1.42
C PRO A 109 -2.51 -6.32 -2.10
N GLU A 110 -2.57 -6.17 -3.40
CA GLU A 110 -3.61 -6.75 -4.22
C GLU A 110 -3.51 -8.28 -4.22
N SER A 111 -4.65 -8.98 -4.13
CA SER A 111 -4.66 -10.45 -4.19
C SER A 111 -4.16 -10.96 -5.54
N ALA A 112 -3.22 -11.91 -5.50
CA ALA A 112 -2.73 -12.65 -6.66
C ALA A 112 -3.81 -13.53 -7.32
N ILE A 113 -4.90 -13.87 -6.61
CA ILE A 113 -5.99 -14.68 -7.15
C ILE A 113 -6.95 -13.76 -7.92
N LYS A 114 -6.89 -13.86 -9.25
CA LYS A 114 -7.79 -13.14 -10.17
C LYS A 114 -8.68 -14.12 -10.94
N PRO A 115 -10.00 -13.90 -10.98
CA PRO A 115 -10.76 -12.92 -10.21
C PRO A 115 -10.85 -13.28 -8.72
N PRO A 116 -11.06 -12.31 -7.82
CA PRO A 116 -11.29 -12.60 -6.41
C PRO A 116 -12.43 -13.60 -6.22
N PRO A 117 -12.35 -14.55 -5.27
CA PRO A 117 -13.37 -15.58 -5.08
C PRO A 117 -14.79 -15.04 -4.93
N LEU A 118 -14.97 -13.94 -4.19
CA LEU A 118 -16.26 -13.28 -4.05
C LEU A 118 -16.76 -12.70 -5.39
N ALA A 119 -15.89 -12.12 -6.20
CA ALA A 119 -16.25 -11.59 -7.52
C ALA A 119 -16.59 -12.72 -8.51
N LYS A 120 -15.90 -13.86 -8.41
CA LYS A 120 -16.26 -15.08 -9.17
C LYS A 120 -17.66 -15.57 -8.76
N PHE A 121 -17.86 -15.80 -7.47
CA PHE A 121 -19.15 -16.25 -6.92
C PHE A 121 -20.28 -15.29 -7.31
N ALA A 122 -20.08 -13.98 -7.14
CA ALA A 122 -21.08 -12.97 -7.50
C ALA A 122 -21.49 -13.05 -8.98
N ARG A 123 -20.57 -13.37 -9.89
CA ARG A 123 -20.85 -13.54 -11.32
C ARG A 123 -21.59 -14.84 -11.65
N ASP A 124 -21.38 -15.90 -10.88
CA ASP A 124 -22.14 -17.14 -11.05
C ASP A 124 -23.64 -16.91 -10.79
N PHE A 125 -24.00 -15.96 -9.91
CA PHE A 125 -25.40 -15.59 -9.61
C PHE A 125 -25.93 -14.42 -10.43
N ARG A 126 -25.07 -13.45 -10.76
CA ARG A 126 -25.42 -12.27 -11.56
C ARG A 126 -24.29 -12.01 -12.57
N PRO A 127 -24.38 -12.58 -13.78
CA PRO A 127 -23.30 -12.48 -14.78
C PRO A 127 -22.87 -11.04 -15.13
N GLY A 128 -23.76 -10.06 -14.97
CA GLY A 128 -23.46 -8.63 -15.19
C GLY A 128 -22.69 -7.92 -14.07
N LEU A 129 -22.45 -8.56 -12.91
CA LEU A 129 -21.65 -7.94 -11.84
C LEU A 129 -20.18 -7.85 -12.25
N GLY A 130 -19.61 -6.64 -12.16
CA GLY A 130 -18.22 -6.37 -12.54
C GLY A 130 -17.99 -6.19 -14.04
N VAL A 131 -19.05 -6.20 -14.86
CA VAL A 131 -19.01 -5.69 -16.24
C VAL A 131 -19.41 -4.21 -16.16
N PHE A 132 -18.46 -3.30 -16.41
CA PHE A 132 -18.80 -1.91 -16.69
C PHE A 132 -19.40 -1.85 -18.10
N GLU A 133 -20.69 -2.16 -18.23
CA GLU A 133 -21.43 -1.82 -19.43
C GLU A 133 -21.68 -0.31 -19.40
N GLY A 134 -21.19 0.40 -20.42
CA GLY A 134 -21.56 1.80 -20.61
C GLY A 134 -23.07 1.88 -20.70
N VAL A 135 -23.72 2.44 -19.67
CA VAL A 135 -25.15 2.69 -19.75
C VAL A 135 -25.39 3.72 -20.87
N PRO A 136 -26.42 3.53 -21.71
CA PRO A 136 -26.72 4.50 -22.76
C PRO A 136 -26.79 5.92 -22.19
N ILE A 137 -26.22 6.88 -22.90
CA ILE A 137 -26.32 8.30 -22.55
C ILE A 137 -27.81 8.66 -22.35
N GLY A 138 -28.14 9.27 -21.21
CA GLY A 138 -29.53 9.58 -20.81
C GLY A 138 -30.26 8.53 -19.98
N SER A 139 -29.65 7.38 -19.68
CA SER A 139 -30.24 6.33 -18.82
C SER A 139 -30.37 6.69 -17.33
N ARG A 140 -29.75 7.80 -16.88
CA ARG A 140 -29.91 8.36 -15.53
C ARG A 140 -30.59 9.73 -15.63
N PRO A 141 -31.51 10.10 -14.71
CA PRO A 141 -32.07 11.44 -14.67
C PRO A 141 -30.95 12.48 -14.54
N GLY A 142 -30.77 13.30 -15.58
CA GLY A 142 -29.73 14.35 -15.62
C GLY A 142 -28.43 13.99 -16.35
N GLY A 143 -28.29 12.79 -16.93
CA GLY A 143 -27.17 12.47 -17.81
C GLY A 143 -27.35 13.08 -19.21
N LYS A 144 -26.49 14.02 -19.58
CA LYS A 144 -26.33 14.48 -20.97
C LYS A 144 -25.38 13.59 -21.75
#